data_AF-A0AAU9EZC4-F1
#
_entry.id   AF-A0AAU9EZC4-F1
#
_cell.length_a   1.000
_cell.length_b   1.000
_cell.length_c   1.000
_cell.angle_alpha   90.00
_cell.angle_beta   90.00
_cell.angle_gamma   90.00
#
_symmetry.space_group_name_H-M   'P 1'
#
loop_
_entity.id
_entity.type
_entity.pdbx_description
1 polymer ?
#
loop_
_entity_poly.entity_id
_entity_poly.type
_entity_poly.pdbx_seq_one_letter_code
_entity_poly.pdbx_strand_id
1 'polypeptide(L)'
;MRQSLVKLVLLLLVTVAFLSVAGQAMAENKYMPKPSKWGPDDQIGNANYLTPKKVMEAVKLVKEGKVFDLGNEYYKGFPAYPPRDVFVWLLVHGLTVDPPRGYDKATDMEEFVAMSTGLSTQLDGFAHVGHNHVFYNATPQKDIVAASGAKKFGMETVPPLVTRAVLVDMVDYFGRNLGDAEEISLKDFEACLAKHKLTIQPGDAVLVNTGWMRLLGKEDKRFASSNPGISEDVAWYLVGKGVVGVGTDQWCTEVYPHKGFPKDLYNAAFLPGHVALLGNGIYQFQNLRLADLAAACKKDGKYAFFFNFTHPKIKGTVQGIGQPIAIK
;
A
#
# COMPACT_ATOMS: atom_id res chain seq x y z
N MET A 1 51.20 -18.28 28.21
CA MET A 1 49.79 -18.64 27.95
C MET A 1 48.79 -17.51 28.21
N ARG A 2 48.79 -16.82 29.37
CA ARG A 2 47.80 -15.75 29.65
C ARG A 2 47.79 -14.59 28.65
N GLN A 3 48.95 -14.12 28.18
CA GLN A 3 49.02 -12.99 27.25
C GLN A 3 48.54 -13.31 25.82
N SER A 4 48.67 -14.56 25.34
CA SER A 4 48.17 -14.93 24.01
C SER A 4 46.65 -15.13 24.01
N LEU A 5 46.08 -15.60 25.12
CA LEU A 5 44.63 -15.73 25.30
C LEU A 5 43.94 -14.36 25.29
N VAL A 6 44.52 -13.35 25.96
CA VAL A 6 43.98 -11.99 25.99
C VAL A 6 44.03 -11.34 24.60
N LYS A 7 45.12 -11.51 23.84
CA LYS A 7 45.21 -11.03 22.45
C LYS A 7 44.18 -11.70 21.53
N LEU A 8 43.95 -12.99 21.69
CA LEU A 8 42.96 -13.73 20.89
C LEU A 8 41.53 -13.25 21.19
N VAL A 9 41.20 -13.03 22.47
CA VAL A 9 39.88 -12.51 22.89
C VAL A 9 39.66 -11.07 22.41
N LEU A 10 40.66 -10.20 22.51
CA LEU A 10 40.59 -8.83 21.96
C LEU A 10 40.43 -8.83 20.44
N LEU A 11 41.15 -9.69 19.72
CA LEU A 11 41.03 -9.81 18.27
C LEU A 11 39.62 -10.29 17.87
N LEU A 12 39.06 -11.25 18.63
CA LEU A 12 37.70 -11.76 18.43
C LEU A 12 36.63 -10.68 18.71
N LEU A 13 36.81 -9.89 19.77
CA LEU A 13 35.89 -8.80 20.12
C LEU A 13 35.92 -7.68 19.07
N VAL A 14 37.11 -7.36 18.55
CA VAL A 14 37.28 -6.36 17.49
C VAL A 14 36.67 -6.86 16.18
N THR A 15 36.89 -8.12 15.76
CA THR A 15 36.26 -8.65 14.54
C THR A 15 34.75 -8.76 14.67
N VAL A 16 34.21 -9.16 15.82
CA VAL A 16 32.75 -9.18 16.07
C VAL A 16 32.17 -7.76 16.02
N ALA A 17 32.85 -6.76 16.60
CA ALA A 17 32.43 -5.36 16.54
C ALA A 17 32.51 -4.75 15.12
N PHE A 18 33.54 -5.11 14.33
CA PHE A 18 33.62 -4.66 12.93
C PHE A 18 32.55 -5.33 12.05
N LEU A 19 32.26 -6.61 12.27
CA LEU A 19 31.21 -7.33 11.54
C LEU A 19 29.81 -6.78 11.89
N SER A 20 29.55 -6.40 13.14
CA SER A 20 28.27 -5.81 13.53
C SER A 20 28.08 -4.41 12.92
N VAL A 21 29.11 -3.55 12.95
CA VAL A 21 29.04 -2.20 12.35
C VAL A 21 28.89 -2.26 10.84
N ALA A 22 29.62 -3.18 10.16
CA ALA A 22 29.50 -3.34 8.70
C ALA A 22 28.11 -3.88 8.29
N GLY A 23 27.55 -4.84 9.05
CA GLY A 23 26.20 -5.34 8.82
C GLY A 23 25.13 -4.26 8.99
N GLN A 24 25.28 -3.40 9.99
CA GLN A 24 24.35 -2.30 10.26
C GLN A 24 24.43 -1.19 9.20
N ALA A 25 25.63 -0.81 8.76
CA ALA A 25 25.82 0.17 7.68
C ALA A 25 25.30 -0.32 6.31
N MET A 26 25.45 -1.62 6.01
CA MET A 26 24.87 -2.19 4.78
C MET A 26 23.35 -2.28 4.83
N ALA A 27 22.77 -2.59 5.99
CA ALA A 27 21.32 -2.60 6.18
C ALA A 27 20.72 -1.19 6.05
N GLU A 28 21.34 -0.16 6.66
CA GLU A 28 20.91 1.23 6.49
C GLU A 28 20.93 1.66 5.01
N ASN A 29 21.99 1.33 4.27
CA ASN A 29 22.12 1.71 2.86
C ASN A 29 21.02 1.12 1.95
N LYS A 30 20.50 -0.07 2.28
CA LYS A 30 19.43 -0.69 1.47
C LYS A 30 18.14 0.12 1.51
N TYR A 31 17.78 0.62 2.69
CA TYR A 31 16.51 1.31 2.94
C TYR A 31 16.55 2.81 2.63
N MET A 32 17.73 3.42 2.57
CA MET A 32 17.86 4.83 2.22
C MET A 32 17.30 5.11 0.82
N PRO A 33 16.27 5.97 0.70
CA PRO A 33 15.77 6.39 -0.60
C PRO A 33 16.87 7.07 -1.42
N LYS A 34 16.90 6.78 -2.72
CA LYS A 34 17.89 7.29 -3.67
C LYS A 34 17.28 8.39 -4.54
N PRO A 35 18.10 9.22 -5.20
CA PRO A 35 17.60 10.14 -6.23
C PRO A 35 16.78 9.41 -7.28
N SER A 36 15.66 10.02 -7.68
CA SER A 36 14.75 9.47 -8.68
C SER A 36 15.42 9.41 -10.06
N LYS A 37 15.22 8.29 -10.76
CA LYS A 37 15.58 8.15 -12.17
C LYS A 37 14.79 9.09 -13.10
N TRP A 38 13.67 9.63 -12.63
CA TRP A 38 12.80 10.55 -13.37
C TRP A 38 13.21 12.02 -13.21
N GLY A 39 14.24 12.29 -12.38
CA GLY A 39 14.80 13.62 -12.19
C GLY A 39 14.57 14.19 -10.79
N PRO A 40 15.28 15.29 -10.45
CA PRO A 40 15.28 15.86 -9.10
C PRO A 40 13.93 16.48 -8.68
N ASP A 41 13.08 16.85 -9.63
CA ASP A 41 11.77 17.46 -9.37
C ASP A 41 10.61 16.46 -9.42
N ASP A 42 10.90 15.17 -9.62
CA ASP A 42 9.88 14.13 -9.69
C ASP A 42 9.12 13.97 -8.36
N GLN A 43 7.79 13.93 -8.47
CA GLN A 43 6.86 13.75 -7.36
C GLN A 43 5.92 12.54 -7.52
N ILE A 44 5.96 11.85 -8.67
CA ILE A 44 4.98 10.81 -9.00
C ILE A 44 5.61 9.44 -9.27
N GLY A 45 6.94 9.34 -9.24
CA GLY A 45 7.63 8.06 -9.20
C GLY A 45 7.28 7.16 -10.37
N ASN A 46 6.94 5.90 -10.11
CA ASN A 46 6.61 4.96 -11.17
C ASN A 46 5.26 5.25 -11.86
N ALA A 47 4.47 6.25 -11.40
CA ALA A 47 3.35 6.74 -12.21
C ALA A 47 3.82 7.42 -13.51
N ASN A 48 5.10 7.83 -13.61
CA ASN A 48 5.70 8.27 -14.88
C ASN A 48 5.69 7.18 -15.97
N TYR A 49 5.52 5.89 -15.62
CA TYR A 49 5.31 4.83 -16.62
C TYR A 49 3.92 4.86 -17.28
N LEU A 50 2.95 5.57 -16.71
CA LEU A 50 1.55 5.57 -17.13
C LEU A 50 1.33 6.48 -18.35
N THR A 51 1.97 6.12 -19.45
CA THR A 51 1.84 6.77 -20.76
C THR A 51 0.52 6.41 -21.44
N PRO A 52 0.08 7.16 -22.48
CA PRO A 52 -1.07 6.77 -23.30
C PRO A 52 -0.96 5.35 -23.85
N LYS A 53 0.25 4.89 -24.20
CA LYS A 53 0.50 3.51 -24.64
C LYS A 53 0.15 2.51 -23.54
N LYS A 54 0.55 2.76 -22.30
CA LYS A 54 0.27 1.88 -21.15
C LYS A 54 -1.23 1.80 -20.87
N VAL A 55 -1.94 2.92 -20.98
CA VAL A 55 -3.41 2.95 -20.90
C VAL A 55 -4.03 2.05 -21.98
N MET A 56 -3.58 2.17 -23.23
CA MET A 56 -4.09 1.33 -24.32
C MET A 56 -3.76 -0.16 -24.16
N GLU A 57 -2.64 -0.51 -23.54
CA GLU A 57 -2.33 -1.90 -23.15
C GLU A 57 -3.35 -2.44 -22.15
N ALA A 58 -3.76 -1.64 -21.16
CA ALA A 58 -4.81 -1.98 -20.21
C ALA A 58 -6.18 -2.13 -20.88
N VAL A 59 -6.56 -1.16 -21.73
CA VAL A 59 -7.85 -1.15 -22.45
C VAL A 59 -8.02 -2.41 -23.30
N LYS A 60 -6.94 -2.91 -23.92
CA LYS A 60 -6.98 -4.15 -24.71
C LYS A 60 -7.36 -5.39 -23.91
N LEU A 61 -7.26 -5.36 -22.57
CA LEU A 61 -7.65 -6.46 -21.69
C LEU A 61 -9.15 -6.48 -21.41
N VAL A 62 -9.87 -5.39 -21.65
CA VAL A 62 -11.33 -5.33 -21.52
C VAL A 62 -11.95 -6.11 -22.68
N LYS A 63 -12.62 -7.22 -22.36
CA LYS A 63 -13.31 -8.10 -23.31
C LYS A 63 -14.79 -8.23 -23.01
N GLU A 64 -15.14 -8.29 -21.72
CA GLU A 64 -16.52 -8.52 -21.27
C GLU A 64 -17.17 -7.22 -20.78
N GLY A 65 -16.38 -6.21 -20.44
CA GLY A 65 -16.86 -4.97 -19.83
C GLY A 65 -17.31 -5.18 -18.39
N LYS A 66 -16.91 -6.29 -17.76
CA LYS A 66 -17.31 -6.61 -16.39
C LYS A 66 -16.48 -5.80 -15.42
N VAL A 67 -17.14 -4.89 -14.72
CA VAL A 67 -16.53 -4.03 -13.70
C VAL A 67 -16.59 -4.71 -12.34
N PHE A 68 -15.47 -4.69 -11.62
CA PHE A 68 -15.34 -5.17 -10.26
C PHE A 68 -14.99 -3.98 -9.36
N ASP A 69 -15.83 -3.73 -8.36
CA ASP A 69 -15.57 -2.76 -7.31
C ASP A 69 -14.59 -3.36 -6.29
N LEU A 70 -13.43 -2.72 -6.14
CA LEU A 70 -12.38 -3.15 -5.24
C LEU A 70 -12.32 -2.30 -3.96
N GLY A 71 -13.22 -1.32 -3.82
CA GLY A 71 -13.32 -0.43 -2.67
C GLY A 71 -14.17 -1.00 -1.53
N ASN A 72 -13.72 -0.77 -0.30
CA ASN A 72 -14.51 -0.91 0.91
C ASN A 72 -15.21 0.40 1.28
N GLU A 73 -16.29 0.28 2.04
CA GLU A 73 -16.96 1.43 2.64
C GLU A 73 -16.07 2.12 3.68
N TYR A 74 -16.27 3.42 3.85
CA TYR A 74 -15.68 4.19 4.95
C TYR A 74 -16.76 4.40 6.01
N TYR A 75 -16.61 3.74 7.16
CA TYR A 75 -17.57 3.84 8.25
C TYR A 75 -16.85 3.94 9.59
N LYS A 76 -17.53 4.57 10.55
CA LYS A 76 -17.01 4.74 11.91
C LYS A 76 -16.73 3.38 12.54
N GLY A 77 -15.51 3.19 13.03
CA GLY A 77 -15.09 1.91 13.62
C GLY A 77 -14.67 0.84 12.62
N PHE A 78 -14.38 1.21 11.36
CA PHE A 78 -13.64 0.32 10.46
C PHE A 78 -12.36 -0.17 11.16
N PRO A 79 -12.04 -1.49 11.15
CA PRO A 79 -10.95 -2.08 11.91
C PRO A 79 -9.57 -1.81 11.28
N ALA A 80 -9.16 -0.54 11.26
CA ALA A 80 -7.87 -0.08 10.76
C ALA A 80 -6.81 0.03 11.86
N TYR A 81 -5.60 0.39 11.44
CA TYR A 81 -4.52 0.78 12.32
C TYR A 81 -4.95 1.94 13.24
N PRO A 82 -4.92 1.80 14.59
CA PRO A 82 -5.31 2.87 15.50
C PRO A 82 -4.41 4.11 15.38
N PRO A 83 -4.93 5.34 15.61
CA PRO A 83 -6.27 5.69 16.06
C PRO A 83 -7.21 6.10 14.89
N ARG A 84 -7.01 5.56 13.68
CA ARG A 84 -7.72 6.01 12.48
C ARG A 84 -9.22 5.76 12.58
N ASP A 85 -10.02 6.76 12.20
CA ASP A 85 -11.48 6.68 12.18
C ASP A 85 -12.10 7.69 11.19
N VAL A 86 -13.42 7.65 11.01
CA VAL A 86 -14.22 8.59 10.21
C VAL A 86 -15.49 9.02 10.96
N PHE A 87 -15.79 10.31 10.89
CA PHE A 87 -16.96 10.95 11.46
C PHE A 87 -17.67 11.77 10.40
N VAL A 88 -18.99 11.57 10.29
CA VAL A 88 -19.87 12.29 9.37
C VAL A 88 -20.91 13.02 10.20
N TRP A 89 -21.04 14.33 9.98
CA TRP A 89 -22.08 15.16 10.58
C TRP A 89 -22.99 15.68 9.47
N LEU A 90 -24.23 15.23 9.45
CA LEU A 90 -25.24 15.75 8.55
C LEU A 90 -25.73 17.12 9.04
N LEU A 91 -25.65 18.11 8.16
CA LEU A 91 -26.29 19.41 8.31
C LEU A 91 -27.63 19.33 7.58
N VAL A 92 -28.71 19.47 8.32
CA VAL A 92 -30.05 19.47 7.72
C VAL A 92 -30.63 20.87 7.78
N HIS A 93 -30.93 21.40 6.60
CA HIS A 93 -31.49 22.73 6.44
C HIS A 93 -33.01 22.61 6.29
N GLY A 94 -33.75 23.34 7.12
CA GLY A 94 -35.22 23.40 7.01
C GLY A 94 -35.99 22.24 7.67
N LEU A 95 -35.33 21.26 8.30
CA LEU A 95 -36.01 20.11 8.96
C LEU A 95 -37.02 20.53 10.05
N THR A 96 -36.78 21.67 10.69
CA THR A 96 -37.58 22.20 11.80
C THR A 96 -38.46 23.37 11.41
N VAL A 97 -38.58 23.67 10.11
CA VAL A 97 -39.30 24.84 9.61
C VAL A 97 -40.53 24.40 8.82
N ASP A 98 -41.72 24.74 9.33
CA ASP A 98 -43.01 24.53 8.66
C ASP A 98 -43.72 25.90 8.50
N PRO A 99 -43.99 26.35 7.26
CA PRO A 99 -43.71 25.68 5.98
C PRO A 99 -42.21 25.64 5.64
N PRO A 100 -41.78 24.72 4.76
CA PRO A 100 -40.40 24.65 4.29
C PRO A 100 -39.94 25.97 3.65
N ARG A 101 -38.62 26.18 3.66
CA ARG A 101 -37.99 27.44 3.24
C ARG A 101 -38.20 27.69 1.74
N GLY A 102 -38.41 28.95 1.36
CA GLY A 102 -38.47 29.38 -0.03
C GLY A 102 -39.85 29.18 -0.71
N TYR A 103 -40.00 29.75 -1.91
CA TYR A 103 -41.23 29.62 -2.71
C TYR A 103 -41.43 28.20 -3.25
N ASP A 104 -40.33 27.48 -3.48
CA ASP A 104 -40.25 26.11 -3.96
C ASP A 104 -40.34 25.07 -2.83
N LYS A 105 -40.36 25.52 -1.56
CA LYS A 105 -40.43 24.66 -0.37
C LYS A 105 -39.28 23.65 -0.32
N ALA A 106 -38.09 24.06 -0.75
CA ALA A 106 -36.92 23.19 -0.78
C ALA A 106 -36.45 22.77 0.62
N THR A 107 -36.01 21.52 0.72
CA THR A 107 -35.28 20.97 1.87
C THR A 107 -33.99 20.35 1.38
N ASP A 108 -32.89 20.70 2.00
CA ASP A 108 -31.55 20.29 1.60
C ASP A 108 -30.73 19.73 2.77
N MET A 109 -29.78 18.86 2.43
CA MET A 109 -28.87 18.20 3.35
C MET A 109 -27.45 18.34 2.82
N GLU A 110 -26.52 18.60 3.73
CA GLU A 110 -25.08 18.64 3.47
C GLU A 110 -24.36 17.86 4.57
N GLU A 111 -23.06 17.66 4.45
CA GLU A 111 -22.27 16.99 5.47
C GLU A 111 -20.89 17.60 5.69
N PHE A 112 -20.44 17.51 6.95
CA PHE A 112 -19.02 17.59 7.27
C PHE A 112 -18.46 16.20 7.48
N VAL A 113 -17.27 15.95 6.95
CA VAL A 113 -16.55 14.70 7.16
C VAL A 113 -15.18 14.99 7.76
N ALA A 114 -14.90 14.40 8.92
CA ALA A 114 -13.55 14.35 9.49
C ALA A 114 -13.09 12.89 9.47
N MET A 115 -12.01 12.60 8.74
CA MET A 115 -11.54 11.24 8.56
C MET A 115 -10.02 11.13 8.49
N SER A 116 -9.49 9.98 8.88
CA SER A 116 -8.15 9.55 8.47
C SER A 116 -8.19 9.05 7.03
N THR A 117 -7.33 9.58 6.15
CA THR A 117 -7.32 9.16 4.73
C THR A 117 -6.70 7.78 4.50
N GLY A 118 -6.00 7.22 5.48
CA GLY A 118 -5.51 5.83 5.50
C GLY A 118 -6.41 4.87 6.29
N LEU A 119 -7.73 4.98 6.19
CA LEU A 119 -8.66 4.17 7.00
C LEU A 119 -9.07 2.85 6.33
N SER A 120 -9.89 2.96 5.28
CA SER A 120 -10.49 1.83 4.56
C SER A 120 -9.63 1.50 3.33
N THR A 121 -10.22 1.18 2.18
CA THR A 121 -9.46 1.13 0.92
C THR A 121 -8.70 2.44 0.73
N GLN A 122 -7.39 2.37 0.51
CA GLN A 122 -6.55 3.57 0.52
C GLN A 122 -5.38 3.44 -0.44
N LEU A 123 -4.76 4.58 -0.73
CA LEU A 123 -3.48 4.70 -1.42
C LEU A 123 -2.47 5.38 -0.50
N ASP A 124 -1.32 4.75 -0.28
CA ASP A 124 -0.21 5.39 0.41
C ASP A 124 0.70 6.10 -0.58
N GLY A 125 0.91 7.40 -0.35
CA GLY A 125 1.83 8.24 -1.10
C GLY A 125 3.23 8.30 -0.52
N PHE A 126 4.14 8.93 -1.26
CA PHE A 126 5.56 8.92 -0.93
C PHE A 126 5.94 9.77 0.30
N ALA A 127 5.02 10.58 0.82
CA ALA A 127 5.17 11.27 2.10
C ALA A 127 4.60 10.48 3.30
N HIS A 128 4.06 9.27 3.09
CA HIS A 128 3.42 8.49 4.15
C HIS A 128 4.44 7.86 5.12
N VAL A 129 5.40 7.10 4.59
CA VAL A 129 6.47 6.43 5.35
C VAL A 129 7.81 6.69 4.67
N GLY A 130 8.80 7.07 5.45
CA GLY A 130 10.19 7.28 5.03
C GLY A 130 11.15 6.51 5.93
N HIS A 131 12.44 6.60 5.63
CA HIS A 131 13.50 5.97 6.41
C HIS A 131 14.51 7.01 6.86
N ASN A 132 14.82 7.04 8.16
CA ASN A 132 15.75 7.99 8.75
C ASN A 132 15.47 9.47 8.35
N HIS A 133 14.20 9.87 8.42
CA HIS A 133 13.71 11.19 8.01
C HIS A 133 13.99 11.56 6.53
N VAL A 134 14.27 10.56 5.68
CA VAL A 134 14.41 10.71 4.23
C VAL A 134 13.31 9.91 3.54
N PHE A 135 12.67 10.55 2.57
CA PHE A 135 11.57 10.02 1.79
C PHE A 135 11.99 9.88 0.33
N TYR A 136 11.06 9.50 -0.53
CA TYR A 136 11.27 9.36 -1.96
C TYR A 136 12.11 10.49 -2.59
N ASN A 137 12.88 10.13 -3.63
CA ASN A 137 13.78 11.05 -4.33
C ASN A 137 14.84 11.68 -3.40
N ALA A 138 15.30 10.92 -2.39
CA ALA A 138 16.23 11.37 -1.35
C ALA A 138 15.81 12.67 -0.64
N THR A 139 14.50 12.90 -0.49
CA THR A 139 13.97 14.17 0.02
C THR A 139 13.92 14.17 1.56
N PRO A 140 14.58 15.13 2.24
CA PRO A 140 14.52 15.25 3.70
C PRO A 140 13.12 15.63 4.20
N GLN A 141 12.71 15.11 5.35
CA GLN A 141 11.41 15.35 5.98
C GLN A 141 11.08 16.84 6.13
N LYS A 142 12.07 17.67 6.50
CA LYS A 142 11.92 19.13 6.65
C LYS A 142 11.43 19.83 5.39
N ASP A 143 11.70 19.25 4.21
CA ASP A 143 11.31 19.82 2.92
C ASP A 143 9.90 19.37 2.50
N ILE A 144 9.32 18.39 3.21
CA ILE A 144 7.99 17.84 2.98
C ILE A 144 6.99 18.40 3.98
N VAL A 145 7.30 18.37 5.28
CA VAL A 145 6.31 18.64 6.33
C VAL A 145 6.01 20.14 6.47
N ALA A 146 4.72 20.47 6.61
CA ALA A 146 4.22 21.76 7.07
C ALA A 146 2.96 21.56 7.93
N ALA A 147 2.60 22.56 8.74
CA ALA A 147 1.42 22.50 9.62
C ALA A 147 0.10 22.33 8.84
N SER A 148 0.06 22.80 7.59
CA SER A 148 -1.09 22.71 6.69
C SER A 148 -1.12 21.45 5.82
N GLY A 149 -0.21 20.49 6.05
CA GLY A 149 -0.05 19.29 5.22
C GLY A 149 1.29 19.21 4.48
N ALA A 150 1.48 18.17 3.67
CA ALA A 150 2.71 17.95 2.92
C ALA A 150 2.90 18.97 1.78
N LYS A 151 4.11 19.54 1.66
CA LYS A 151 4.54 20.46 0.60
C LYS A 151 4.98 19.75 -0.68
N LYS A 152 5.38 18.48 -0.56
CA LYS A 152 5.82 17.60 -1.64
C LYS A 152 5.16 16.24 -1.46
N PHE A 153 4.92 15.54 -2.56
CA PHE A 153 4.32 14.19 -2.58
C PHE A 153 2.92 14.13 -1.96
N GLY A 154 2.22 15.27 -1.91
CA GLY A 154 0.81 15.31 -1.54
C GLY A 154 -0.06 14.64 -2.60
N MET A 155 -1.20 14.10 -2.19
CA MET A 155 -2.12 13.38 -3.07
C MET A 155 -2.56 14.23 -4.27
N GLU A 156 -2.63 15.56 -4.16
CA GLU A 156 -2.97 16.44 -5.28
C GLU A 156 -2.04 16.30 -6.51
N THR A 157 -0.81 15.80 -6.29
CA THR A 157 0.19 15.55 -7.35
C THR A 157 0.01 14.21 -8.03
N VAL A 158 -0.67 13.25 -7.39
CA VAL A 158 -0.84 11.90 -7.92
C VAL A 158 -1.84 11.95 -9.09
N PRO A 159 -1.48 11.43 -10.27
CA PRO A 159 -2.42 11.35 -11.39
C PRO A 159 -3.40 10.18 -11.18
N PRO A 160 -4.53 10.14 -11.90
CA PRO A 160 -5.30 8.91 -12.05
C PRO A 160 -4.39 7.73 -12.44
N LEU A 161 -4.47 6.64 -11.69
CA LEU A 161 -3.65 5.45 -11.94
C LEU A 161 -4.44 4.51 -12.84
N VAL A 162 -4.36 4.75 -14.15
CA VAL A 162 -4.98 3.93 -15.19
C VAL A 162 -3.93 3.05 -15.85
N THR A 163 -3.97 1.75 -15.58
CA THR A 163 -2.94 0.83 -16.05
C THR A 163 -3.42 -0.62 -16.15
N ARG A 164 -2.55 -1.49 -16.65
CA ARG A 164 -2.71 -2.93 -16.54
C ARG A 164 -2.38 -3.34 -15.11
N ALA A 165 -3.21 -4.18 -14.51
CA ALA A 165 -2.90 -4.85 -13.25
C ALA A 165 -2.85 -6.36 -13.43
N VAL A 166 -2.12 -7.01 -12.51
CA VAL A 166 -2.12 -8.46 -12.36
C VAL A 166 -2.58 -8.83 -10.95
N LEU A 167 -3.36 -9.91 -10.84
CA LEU A 167 -3.75 -10.49 -9.55
C LEU A 167 -2.83 -11.68 -9.24
N VAL A 168 -2.05 -11.55 -8.18
CA VAL A 168 -1.30 -12.65 -7.54
C VAL A 168 -2.22 -13.26 -6.48
N ASP A 169 -2.93 -14.32 -6.89
CA ASP A 169 -3.94 -14.97 -6.06
C ASP A 169 -3.32 -16.05 -5.17
N MET A 170 -2.84 -15.62 -3.99
CA MET A 170 -2.23 -16.54 -3.03
C MET A 170 -3.25 -17.50 -2.42
N VAL A 171 -4.54 -17.11 -2.37
CA VAL A 171 -5.61 -18.01 -1.94
C VAL A 171 -5.79 -19.16 -2.92
N ASP A 172 -5.80 -18.89 -4.24
CA ASP A 172 -5.85 -19.97 -5.23
C ASP A 172 -4.57 -20.79 -5.26
N TYR A 173 -3.40 -20.16 -5.10
CA TYR A 173 -2.11 -20.85 -5.06
C TYR A 173 -2.03 -21.86 -3.90
N PHE A 174 -2.31 -21.42 -2.67
CA PHE A 174 -2.28 -22.29 -1.49
C PHE A 174 -3.53 -23.16 -1.30
N GLY A 175 -4.62 -22.84 -1.99
CA GLY A 175 -5.91 -23.53 -1.83
C GLY A 175 -6.63 -23.18 -0.51
N ARG A 176 -6.20 -22.14 0.20
CA ARG A 176 -6.77 -21.67 1.47
C ARG A 176 -6.48 -20.18 1.68
N ASN A 177 -7.23 -19.56 2.58
CA ASN A 177 -6.86 -18.22 3.08
C ASN A 177 -5.55 -18.31 3.86
N LEU A 178 -4.77 -17.23 3.83
CA LEU A 178 -3.58 -17.10 4.65
C LEU A 178 -3.97 -16.87 6.12
N GLY A 179 -3.10 -17.32 7.03
CA GLY A 179 -3.25 -17.19 8.47
C GLY A 179 -2.62 -15.92 9.05
N ASP A 180 -2.69 -15.80 10.38
CA ASP A 180 -2.13 -14.67 11.12
C ASP A 180 -0.62 -14.56 10.90
N ALA A 181 -0.17 -13.36 10.50
CA ALA A 181 1.24 -13.05 10.23
C ALA A 181 1.92 -14.05 9.29
N GLU A 182 1.16 -14.63 8.35
CA GLU A 182 1.71 -15.55 7.37
C GLU A 182 2.44 -14.77 6.27
N GLU A 183 3.76 -14.97 6.20
CA GLU A 183 4.62 -14.34 5.21
C GLU A 183 4.52 -15.02 3.85
N ILE A 184 4.31 -14.22 2.80
CA ILE A 184 4.43 -14.67 1.41
C ILE A 184 5.89 -14.55 1.00
N SER A 185 6.56 -15.71 0.91
CA SER A 185 7.95 -15.79 0.47
C SER A 185 8.09 -15.41 -1.02
N LEU A 186 9.27 -14.95 -1.43
CA LEU A 186 9.57 -14.69 -2.85
C LEU A 186 9.37 -15.93 -3.72
N LYS A 187 9.74 -17.11 -3.20
CA LYS A 187 9.56 -18.39 -3.88
C LYS A 187 8.08 -18.67 -4.17
N ASP A 188 7.21 -18.50 -3.18
CA ASP A 188 5.77 -18.73 -3.35
C ASP A 188 5.13 -17.68 -4.26
N PHE A 189 5.57 -16.44 -4.15
CA PHE A 189 5.13 -15.36 -5.03
C PHE A 189 5.46 -15.66 -6.49
N GLU A 190 6.70 -16.05 -6.80
CA GLU A 190 7.12 -16.42 -8.15
C GLU A 190 6.43 -17.70 -8.64
N ALA A 191 6.21 -18.67 -7.76
CA ALA A 191 5.45 -19.89 -8.10
C ALA A 191 3.98 -19.59 -8.43
N CYS A 192 3.34 -18.65 -7.72
CA CYS A 192 1.99 -18.16 -8.05
C CYS A 192 1.96 -17.47 -9.42
N LEU A 193 2.93 -16.60 -9.71
CA LEU A 193 3.07 -15.98 -11.03
C LEU A 193 3.22 -17.04 -12.13
N ALA A 194 4.06 -18.06 -11.92
CA ALA A 194 4.27 -19.14 -12.87
C ALA A 194 2.99 -19.98 -13.07
N LYS A 195 2.29 -20.35 -11.98
CA LYS A 195 1.01 -21.09 -12.01
C LYS A 195 -0.01 -20.39 -12.90
N HIS A 196 -0.10 -19.06 -12.80
CA HIS A 196 -1.05 -18.25 -13.56
C HIS A 196 -0.49 -17.68 -14.87
N LYS A 197 0.73 -18.08 -15.27
CA LYS A 197 1.42 -17.63 -16.49
C LYS A 197 1.48 -16.09 -16.58
N LEU A 198 1.70 -15.45 -15.44
CA LEU A 198 1.77 -14.01 -15.32
C LEU A 198 3.20 -13.50 -15.56
N THR A 199 3.29 -12.36 -16.23
CA THR A 199 4.51 -11.57 -16.32
C THR A 199 4.20 -10.16 -15.86
N ILE A 200 5.01 -9.68 -14.91
CA ILE A 200 4.96 -8.31 -14.42
C ILE A 200 5.79 -7.44 -15.35
N GLN A 201 5.22 -6.31 -15.77
CA GLN A 201 5.83 -5.32 -16.65
C GLN A 201 5.95 -3.98 -15.91
N PRO A 202 6.90 -3.11 -16.30
CA PRO A 202 6.97 -1.75 -15.76
C PRO A 202 5.64 -1.00 -15.89
N GLY A 203 5.27 -0.28 -14.84
CA GLY A 203 4.00 0.44 -14.73
C GLY A 203 2.78 -0.44 -14.47
N ASP A 204 2.91 -1.76 -14.34
CA ASP A 204 1.78 -2.59 -13.87
C ASP A 204 1.44 -2.26 -12.42
N ALA A 205 0.18 -2.41 -12.03
CA ALA A 205 -0.19 -2.60 -10.63
C ALA A 205 -0.21 -4.10 -10.28
N VAL A 206 0.25 -4.46 -9.09
CA VAL A 206 0.29 -5.86 -8.63
C VAL A 206 -0.62 -6.00 -7.42
N LEU A 207 -1.74 -6.70 -7.57
CA LEU A 207 -2.71 -6.91 -6.50
C LEU A 207 -2.52 -8.30 -5.92
N VAL A 208 -2.36 -8.41 -4.61
CA VAL A 208 -2.10 -9.67 -3.90
C VAL A 208 -3.32 -10.02 -3.07
N ASN A 209 -3.97 -11.12 -3.41
CA ASN A 209 -5.12 -11.63 -2.67
C ASN A 209 -4.66 -12.65 -1.63
N THR A 210 -4.76 -12.29 -0.36
CA THR A 210 -4.42 -13.15 0.79
C THR A 210 -5.65 -13.84 1.40
N GLY A 211 -6.84 -13.33 1.08
CA GLY A 211 -8.11 -13.77 1.65
C GLY A 211 -8.44 -13.11 2.99
N TRP A 212 -7.58 -12.21 3.48
CA TRP A 212 -7.71 -11.56 4.80
C TRP A 212 -8.97 -10.69 4.90
N MET A 213 -9.36 -10.03 3.81
CA MET A 213 -10.57 -9.19 3.76
C MET A 213 -11.86 -9.97 4.07
N ARG A 214 -11.85 -11.31 4.03
CA ARG A 214 -13.00 -12.14 4.42
C ARG A 214 -13.30 -12.10 5.93
N LEU A 215 -12.36 -11.62 6.74
CA LEU A 215 -12.53 -11.42 8.19
C LEU A 215 -13.32 -10.15 8.52
N LEU A 216 -13.33 -9.15 7.62
CA LEU A 216 -14.01 -7.88 7.86
C LEU A 216 -15.50 -8.09 8.14
N GLY A 217 -16.00 -7.50 9.22
CA GLY A 217 -17.35 -7.63 9.76
C GLY A 217 -17.64 -8.93 10.50
N LYS A 218 -16.65 -9.84 10.62
CA LYS A 218 -16.81 -11.16 11.29
C LYS A 218 -15.83 -11.35 12.43
N GLU A 219 -14.56 -11.01 12.20
CA GLU A 219 -13.45 -11.17 13.13
C GLU A 219 -12.60 -9.89 13.16
N ASP A 220 -13.24 -8.72 13.28
CA ASP A 220 -12.59 -7.39 13.17
C ASP A 220 -11.38 -7.20 14.10
N LYS A 221 -11.46 -7.74 15.32
CA LYS A 221 -10.33 -7.72 16.26
C LYS A 221 -9.12 -8.46 15.71
N ARG A 222 -9.33 -9.60 15.03
CA ARG A 222 -8.27 -10.38 14.41
C ARG A 222 -7.73 -9.67 13.18
N PHE A 223 -8.61 -9.18 12.30
CA PHE A 223 -8.26 -8.40 11.12
C PHE A 223 -7.35 -7.20 11.47
N ALA A 224 -7.68 -6.44 12.51
CA ALA A 224 -6.89 -5.29 12.95
C ALA A 224 -5.56 -5.66 13.65
N SER A 225 -5.40 -6.90 14.12
CA SER A 225 -4.29 -7.26 15.03
C SER A 225 -3.07 -7.87 14.35
N SER A 226 -3.23 -8.36 13.13
CA SER A 226 -2.24 -9.15 12.39
C SER A 226 -2.59 -9.12 10.91
N ASN A 227 -1.61 -9.27 10.04
CA ASN A 227 -1.82 -9.41 8.60
C ASN A 227 -0.87 -10.44 8.00
N PRO A 228 -1.37 -11.36 7.17
CA PRO A 228 -0.52 -11.98 6.17
C PRO A 228 -0.07 -10.93 5.15
N GLY A 229 1.06 -11.13 4.50
CA GLY A 229 1.52 -10.16 3.51
C GLY A 229 2.84 -10.53 2.87
N ILE A 230 3.30 -9.66 1.98
CA ILE A 230 4.53 -9.89 1.23
C ILE A 230 5.75 -9.82 2.16
N SER A 231 6.76 -10.65 1.88
CA SER A 231 8.07 -10.52 2.52
C SER A 231 8.82 -9.29 2.00
N GLU A 232 9.89 -8.90 2.71
CA GLU A 232 10.82 -7.88 2.24
C GLU A 232 11.38 -8.22 0.84
N ASP A 233 11.74 -9.48 0.60
CA ASP A 233 12.31 -9.90 -0.68
C ASP A 233 11.31 -9.74 -1.83
N VAL A 234 10.02 -9.98 -1.59
CA VAL A 234 8.97 -9.71 -2.59
C VAL A 234 8.87 -8.21 -2.87
N ALA A 235 8.94 -7.36 -1.83
CA ALA A 235 8.91 -5.92 -2.02
C ALA A 235 10.08 -5.44 -2.92
N TRP A 236 11.31 -5.89 -2.65
CA TRP A 236 12.48 -5.55 -3.47
C TRP A 236 12.46 -6.17 -4.87
N TYR A 237 11.89 -7.36 -5.02
CA TYR A 237 11.62 -7.93 -6.33
C TYR A 237 10.70 -7.02 -7.15
N LEU A 238 9.61 -6.52 -6.56
CA LEU A 238 8.66 -5.61 -7.20
C LEU A 238 9.28 -4.24 -7.50
N VAL A 239 10.18 -3.73 -6.63
CA VAL A 239 11.04 -2.57 -6.94
C VAL A 239 11.81 -2.79 -8.23
N GLY A 240 12.47 -3.95 -8.37
CA GLY A 240 13.20 -4.33 -9.58
C GLY A 240 12.32 -4.47 -10.84
N LYS A 241 11.02 -4.73 -10.69
CA LYS A 241 10.07 -4.80 -11.82
C LYS A 241 9.53 -3.43 -12.26
N GLY A 242 9.73 -2.37 -11.47
CA GLY A 242 9.26 -1.02 -11.81
C GLY A 242 7.73 -0.91 -11.86
N VAL A 243 7.02 -1.62 -10.98
CA VAL A 243 5.56 -1.55 -10.86
C VAL A 243 5.12 -0.17 -10.38
N VAL A 244 3.93 0.29 -10.78
CA VAL A 244 3.40 1.58 -10.31
C VAL A 244 2.89 1.48 -8.87
N GLY A 245 2.35 0.33 -8.49
CA GLY A 245 1.89 0.11 -7.13
C GLY A 245 1.64 -1.35 -6.79
N VAL A 246 1.63 -1.62 -5.49
CA VAL A 246 1.35 -2.94 -4.92
C VAL A 246 0.10 -2.84 -4.06
N GLY A 247 -0.90 -3.68 -4.33
CA GLY A 247 -2.16 -3.68 -3.62
C GLY A 247 -2.37 -4.95 -2.80
N THR A 248 -2.93 -4.84 -1.61
CA THR A 248 -3.31 -5.99 -0.77
C THR A 248 -4.73 -5.87 -0.23
N ASP A 249 -5.30 -7.00 0.16
CA ASP A 249 -6.62 -7.10 0.80
C ASP A 249 -6.52 -7.04 2.34
N GLN A 250 -5.55 -6.26 2.85
CA GLN A 250 -5.29 -6.00 4.27
C GLN A 250 -4.67 -4.59 4.46
N TRP A 251 -4.42 -4.15 5.70
CA TRP A 251 -4.05 -2.76 6.02
C TRP A 251 -2.53 -2.46 6.09
N CYS A 252 -1.63 -3.43 5.90
CA CYS A 252 -0.17 -3.25 6.07
C CYS A 252 0.66 -3.54 4.81
N THR A 253 0.10 -4.11 3.74
CA THR A 253 0.79 -4.60 2.52
C THR A 253 1.78 -5.75 2.74
N GLU A 254 2.73 -5.57 3.64
CA GLU A 254 3.65 -6.61 4.12
C GLU A 254 3.07 -7.42 5.28
N VAL A 255 3.75 -8.52 5.61
CA VAL A 255 3.42 -9.33 6.79
C VAL A 255 3.56 -8.51 8.07
N TYR A 256 2.61 -8.67 9.00
CA TYR A 256 2.64 -7.95 10.27
C TYR A 256 2.02 -8.79 11.41
N PRO A 257 2.64 -8.84 12.61
CA PRO A 257 3.99 -8.37 12.90
C PRO A 257 5.05 -9.23 12.18
N HIS A 258 6.19 -8.62 11.85
CA HIS A 258 7.33 -9.36 11.30
C HIS A 258 7.90 -10.32 12.35
N LYS A 259 8.25 -11.53 11.92
CA LYS A 259 8.81 -12.54 12.81
C LYS A 259 10.13 -12.06 13.42
N GLY A 260 10.24 -12.15 14.74
CA GLY A 260 11.44 -11.73 15.47
C GLY A 260 11.47 -10.23 15.82
N PHE A 261 10.44 -9.46 15.45
CA PHE A 261 10.30 -8.07 15.85
C PHE A 261 9.12 -7.90 16.82
N PRO A 262 9.26 -7.00 17.82
CA PRO A 262 8.15 -6.70 18.72
C PRO A 262 6.94 -6.16 17.95
N LYS A 263 5.75 -6.50 18.44
CA LYS A 263 4.49 -5.90 17.96
C LYS A 263 4.34 -4.42 18.42
N ASP A 264 5.23 -3.93 19.28
CA ASP A 264 5.17 -2.57 19.83
C ASP A 264 5.35 -1.51 18.73
N LEU A 265 4.24 -0.84 18.47
CA LEU A 265 4.02 0.19 17.46
C LEU A 265 4.77 1.49 17.74
N TYR A 266 5.11 1.78 18.99
CA TYR A 266 5.73 3.06 19.37
C TYR A 266 7.26 3.00 19.35
N ASN A 267 7.85 1.82 19.56
CA ASN A 267 9.30 1.70 19.78
C ASN A 267 10.02 0.82 18.76
N ALA A 268 9.33 -0.04 17.99
CA ALA A 268 10.00 -1.11 17.25
C ALA A 268 9.30 -1.61 15.96
N ALA A 269 8.31 -0.88 15.41
CA ALA A 269 7.64 -1.31 14.19
C ALA A 269 8.63 -1.40 13.01
N PHE A 270 8.81 -2.62 12.50
CA PHE A 270 9.62 -2.90 11.31
C PHE A 270 8.67 -3.03 10.11
N LEU A 271 8.79 -2.10 9.15
CA LEU A 271 7.95 -2.02 7.93
C LEU A 271 8.83 -1.98 6.66
N PRO A 272 9.67 -3.02 6.41
CA PRO A 272 10.57 -3.06 5.27
C PRO A 272 9.87 -2.93 3.92
N GLY A 273 8.65 -3.47 3.78
CA GLY A 273 7.85 -3.36 2.57
C GLY A 273 7.48 -1.92 2.25
N HIS A 274 6.98 -1.18 3.26
CA HIS A 274 6.62 0.22 3.07
C HIS A 274 7.82 1.08 2.66
N VAL A 275 8.93 0.94 3.37
CA VAL A 275 10.15 1.71 3.10
C VAL A 275 10.70 1.38 1.72
N ALA A 276 10.76 0.09 1.36
CA ALA A 276 11.24 -0.35 0.06
C ALA A 276 10.37 0.21 -1.08
N LEU A 277 9.04 0.06 -0.99
CA LEU A 277 8.13 0.45 -2.07
C LEU A 277 8.03 1.98 -2.21
N LEU A 278 7.67 2.70 -1.14
CA LEU A 278 7.48 4.15 -1.19
C LEU A 278 8.80 4.88 -1.46
N GLY A 279 9.89 4.44 -0.85
CA GLY A 279 11.23 4.99 -1.06
C GLY A 279 11.75 4.84 -2.50
N ASN A 280 11.20 3.89 -3.26
CA ASN A 280 11.53 3.67 -4.68
C ASN A 280 10.41 4.12 -5.64
N GLY A 281 9.47 4.94 -5.17
CA GLY A 281 8.46 5.59 -6.02
C GLY A 281 7.33 4.64 -6.43
N ILE A 282 7.00 3.67 -5.60
CA ILE A 282 5.93 2.69 -5.82
C ILE A 282 4.84 2.91 -4.79
N TYR A 283 3.61 3.15 -5.25
CA TYR A 283 2.47 3.36 -4.36
C TYR A 283 2.02 2.05 -3.70
N GLN A 284 1.33 2.14 -2.56
CA GLN A 284 0.70 0.99 -1.94
C GLN A 284 -0.81 1.17 -1.86
N PHE A 285 -1.55 0.17 -2.32
CA PHE A 285 -2.98 0.08 -2.11
C PHE A 285 -3.26 -0.87 -0.95
N GLN A 286 -4.05 -0.45 0.00
CA GLN A 286 -4.40 -1.28 1.15
C GLN A 286 -5.91 -1.46 1.23
N ASN A 287 -6.32 -2.52 1.94
CA ASN A 287 -7.71 -2.87 2.18
C ASN A 287 -8.52 -3.02 0.88
N LEU A 288 -8.01 -3.69 -0.14
CA LEU A 288 -8.75 -3.97 -1.37
C LEU A 288 -9.74 -5.12 -1.20
N ARG A 289 -10.90 -5.03 -1.86
CA ARG A 289 -11.84 -6.16 -1.99
C ARG A 289 -11.51 -6.98 -3.23
N LEU A 290 -10.79 -8.09 -3.05
CA LEU A 290 -10.30 -8.89 -4.17
C LEU A 290 -11.08 -10.19 -4.43
N ALA A 291 -12.00 -10.59 -3.54
CA ALA A 291 -12.64 -11.90 -3.59
C ALA A 291 -13.44 -12.17 -4.88
N ASP A 292 -14.24 -11.19 -5.34
CA ASP A 292 -15.08 -11.36 -6.52
C ASP A 292 -14.26 -11.36 -7.82
N LEU A 293 -13.23 -10.51 -7.87
CA LEU A 293 -12.26 -10.48 -8.97
C LEU A 293 -11.48 -11.80 -9.03
N ALA A 294 -10.98 -12.28 -7.88
CA ALA A 294 -10.28 -13.56 -7.77
C ALA A 294 -11.14 -14.74 -8.23
N ALA A 295 -12.41 -14.79 -7.81
CA ALA A 295 -13.35 -15.82 -8.26
C ALA A 295 -13.55 -15.78 -9.79
N ALA A 296 -13.64 -14.59 -10.38
CA ALA A 296 -13.74 -14.45 -11.83
C ALA A 296 -12.45 -14.87 -12.55
N CYS A 297 -11.27 -14.48 -12.06
CA CYS A 297 -9.97 -14.90 -12.59
C CYS A 297 -9.79 -16.42 -12.53
N LYS A 298 -10.20 -17.06 -11.43
CA LYS A 298 -10.16 -18.52 -11.29
C LYS A 298 -11.06 -19.22 -12.31
N LYS A 299 -12.23 -18.64 -12.62
CA LYS A 299 -13.19 -19.21 -13.57
C LYS A 299 -12.67 -19.19 -15.01
N ASP A 300 -12.02 -18.10 -15.44
CA ASP A 300 -11.61 -17.89 -16.84
C ASP A 300 -10.10 -18.03 -17.10
N GLY A 301 -9.30 -18.21 -16.04
CA GLY A 301 -7.85 -18.32 -16.12
C GLY A 301 -7.12 -17.01 -16.45
N LYS A 302 -7.81 -15.86 -16.44
CA LYS A 302 -7.25 -14.55 -16.80
C LYS A 302 -7.01 -13.71 -15.56
N TYR A 303 -5.74 -13.54 -15.19
CA TYR A 303 -5.31 -12.81 -13.99
C TYR A 303 -4.70 -11.44 -14.30
N ALA A 304 -4.79 -10.96 -15.54
CA ALA A 304 -4.42 -9.60 -15.93
C ALA A 304 -5.65 -8.85 -16.43
N PHE A 305 -5.79 -7.59 -16.04
CA PHE A 305 -6.99 -6.79 -16.30
C PHE A 305 -6.68 -5.30 -16.38
N PHE A 306 -7.65 -4.52 -16.86
CA PHE A 306 -7.62 -3.08 -16.73
C PHE A 306 -7.84 -2.70 -15.27
N PHE A 307 -7.05 -1.76 -14.76
CA PHE A 307 -7.17 -1.23 -13.40
C PHE A 307 -7.21 0.29 -13.44
N ASN A 308 -8.10 0.86 -12.64
CA ASN A 308 -8.21 2.29 -12.43
C ASN A 308 -8.31 2.57 -10.93
N PHE A 309 -7.44 3.45 -10.44
CA PHE A 309 -7.61 4.12 -9.16
C PHE A 309 -7.63 5.63 -9.35
N THR A 310 -8.68 6.26 -8.85
CA THR A 310 -8.85 7.71 -8.80
C THR A 310 -9.13 8.14 -7.37
N HIS A 311 -8.72 9.36 -7.03
CA HIS A 311 -8.88 9.92 -5.68
C HIS A 311 -9.23 11.42 -5.76
N PRO A 312 -9.85 12.00 -4.72
CA PRO A 312 -9.97 13.44 -4.61
C PRO A 312 -8.60 14.08 -4.39
N LYS A 313 -8.35 15.22 -5.03
CA LYS A 313 -7.10 15.98 -4.90
C LYS A 313 -7.10 16.84 -3.63
N ILE A 314 -7.17 16.20 -2.46
CA ILE A 314 -7.08 16.90 -1.18
C ILE A 314 -5.63 17.31 -0.96
N LYS A 315 -5.37 18.61 -1.04
CA LYS A 315 -4.00 19.15 -0.99
C LYS A 315 -3.31 18.83 0.33
N GLY A 316 -2.09 18.31 0.25
CA GLY A 316 -1.22 18.07 1.39
C GLY A 316 -1.51 16.79 2.19
N THR A 317 -2.48 15.96 1.77
CA THR A 317 -2.64 14.62 2.37
C THR A 317 -1.58 13.67 1.83
N VAL A 318 -1.09 12.77 2.69
CA VAL A 318 -0.03 11.80 2.33
C VAL A 318 -0.56 10.41 1.98
N GLN A 319 -1.85 10.19 2.24
CA GLN A 319 -2.61 9.02 1.85
C GLN A 319 -3.90 9.47 1.18
N GLY A 320 -4.40 8.69 0.23
CA GLY A 320 -5.58 8.97 -0.57
C GLY A 320 -6.71 7.98 -0.30
N ILE A 321 -7.93 8.51 -0.28
CA ILE A 321 -9.17 7.71 -0.34
C ILE A 321 -9.55 7.47 -1.79
N GLY A 322 -10.21 6.36 -2.10
CA GLY A 322 -10.63 6.07 -3.47
C GLY A 322 -11.37 4.76 -3.59
N GLN A 323 -12.02 4.60 -4.74
CA GLN A 323 -12.75 3.39 -5.13
C GLN A 323 -12.06 2.78 -6.36
N PRO A 324 -11.02 1.95 -6.17
CA PRO A 324 -10.38 1.27 -7.28
C PRO A 324 -11.37 0.32 -7.98
N ILE A 325 -11.25 0.25 -9.30
CA ILE A 325 -12.00 -0.72 -10.10
C ILE A 325 -11.07 -1.56 -10.95
N ALA A 326 -11.46 -2.81 -11.18
CA ALA A 326 -10.92 -3.65 -12.24
C ALA A 326 -11.96 -3.87 -13.33
N ILE A 327 -11.52 -3.94 -14.59
CA ILE A 327 -12.40 -4.25 -15.73
C ILE A 327 -11.80 -5.41 -16.52
N LYS A 328 -12.62 -6.44 -16.74
CA LYS A 328 -12.33 -7.60 -17.59
C LYS A 328 -13.23 -7.64 -18.81
#